data_AF-A0A1B6LKC2-F1
#
_entry.id   AF-A0A1B6LKC2-F1
#
_cell.length_a   1.000
_cell.length_b   1.000
_cell.length_c   1.000
_cell.angle_alpha   90.00
_cell.angle_beta   90.00
_cell.angle_gamma   90.00
#
_symmetry.space_group_name_H-M   'P 1'
#
loop_
_entity.id
_entity.type
_entity.pdbx_description
1 polymer ?
#
loop_
_entity_poly.entity_id
_entity_poly.type
_entity_poly.pdbx_seq_one_letter_code
_entity_poly.pdbx_strand_id
1 'polypeptide(L)'
;MVSIMMTGLGVLSVLMAGVSCAVPGFGYPAAYPPPSPPLAIIAESPYSVAKYSANVPLLMVDRNSLTMIRNAEISSISPTEPLVTCRTNNRYTTEATPAVQVVLKRPMYVTPEQHTIQFPAELSVLYGGLRMGLPVGAVVAPVPH
;
A
#
# COMPACT_ATOMS: atom_id res chain seq x y z
N MET A 1 -25.16 13.24 -2.12
CA MET A 1 -24.16 12.47 -2.88
C MET A 1 -22.86 13.25 -2.84
N VAL A 2 -21.89 12.85 -2.02
CA VAL A 2 -20.58 13.53 -1.93
C VAL A 2 -19.58 12.66 -2.69
N SER A 3 -19.21 13.07 -3.90
CA SER A 3 -18.18 12.40 -4.70
C SER A 3 -16.85 13.11 -4.45
N ILE A 4 -15.89 12.40 -3.87
CA ILE A 4 -14.56 12.95 -3.62
C ILE A 4 -13.72 12.73 -4.87
N MET A 5 -13.23 13.82 -5.45
CA MET A 5 -12.37 13.79 -6.63
C MET A 5 -10.91 13.63 -6.18
N MET A 6 -10.33 12.46 -6.42
CA MET A 6 -8.89 12.27 -6.19
C MET A 6 -8.09 12.80 -7.38
N THR A 7 -7.51 13.99 -7.23
CA THR A 7 -6.45 14.49 -8.10
C THR A 7 -5.09 14.23 -7.46
N GLY A 8 -4.37 13.23 -7.97
CA GLY A 8 -2.95 13.03 -7.72
C GLY A 8 -2.58 12.21 -6.48
N LEU A 9 -1.76 11.19 -6.72
CA LEU A 9 -1.20 10.19 -5.79
C LEU A 9 -2.20 9.17 -5.22
N GLY A 10 -2.32 8.01 -5.89
CA GLY A 10 -2.75 6.76 -5.25
C GLY A 10 -1.52 5.99 -4.78
N VAL A 11 -1.49 5.60 -3.51
CA VAL A 11 -0.45 4.69 -2.99
C VAL A 11 -1.08 3.31 -2.96
N LEU A 12 -0.53 2.34 -3.69
CA LEU A 12 -1.12 1.01 -3.80
C LEU A 12 -0.46 0.07 -2.80
N SER A 13 -1.19 -0.42 -1.81
CA SER A 13 -0.65 -1.41 -0.87
C SER A 13 -0.84 -2.82 -1.42
N VAL A 14 0.26 -3.57 -1.55
CA VAL A 14 0.23 -4.97 -1.97
C VAL A 14 0.14 -5.84 -0.71
N LEU A 15 -1.06 -6.37 -0.45
CA LEU A 15 -1.28 -7.40 0.57
C LEU A 15 -1.01 -8.77 -0.06
N MET A 16 0.14 -9.36 0.27
CA MET A 16 0.35 -10.79 0.07
C MET A 16 -0.45 -11.54 1.14
N ALA A 17 -1.34 -12.42 0.72
CA ALA A 17 -2.20 -13.20 1.60
C ALA A 17 -1.37 -14.15 2.47
N GLY A 18 -1.06 -13.72 3.69
CA GLY A 18 -0.56 -14.56 4.78
C GLY A 18 -1.70 -14.84 5.75
N VAL A 19 -1.85 -16.11 6.12
CA VAL A 19 -2.91 -16.60 7.02
C VAL A 19 -2.80 -15.89 8.38
N SER A 20 -3.89 -15.26 8.80
CA SER A 20 -4.03 -14.55 10.07
C SER A 20 -3.83 -15.49 11.27
N CYS A 21 -2.66 -15.46 11.88
CA CYS A 21 -2.46 -15.92 13.25
C CYS A 21 -2.13 -14.70 14.11
N ALA A 22 -3.08 -14.27 14.93
CA ALA A 22 -2.86 -13.24 15.93
C ALA A 22 -1.77 -13.71 16.91
N VAL A 23 -0.66 -12.98 16.98
CA VAL A 23 0.38 -13.20 18.00
C VAL A 23 -0.01 -12.41 19.26
N PRO A 24 -0.18 -13.06 20.42
CA PRO A 24 -0.48 -12.38 21.67
C PRO A 24 0.83 -11.88 22.29
N GLY A 25 0.95 -10.57 22.50
CA GLY A 25 1.93 -10.04 23.44
C GLY A 25 2.68 -8.80 23.00
N PHE A 26 2.00 -7.65 22.92
CA PHE A 26 2.56 -6.37 23.34
C PHE A 26 1.39 -5.50 23.82
N GLY A 27 1.37 -5.19 25.11
CA GLY A 27 0.33 -4.36 25.73
C GLY A 27 0.51 -2.91 25.32
N TYR A 28 -0.35 -2.43 24.43
CA TYR A 28 -0.56 -1.00 24.21
C TYR A 28 -1.81 -0.56 24.98
N PRO A 29 -1.77 0.56 25.73
CA PRO A 29 -2.95 1.10 26.38
C PRO A 29 -4.01 1.50 25.34
N ALA A 30 -5.25 1.15 25.61
CA ALA A 30 -6.42 1.16 24.72
C ALA A 30 -6.95 2.57 24.35
N ALA A 31 -6.10 3.49 23.89
CA ALA A 31 -6.50 4.87 23.58
C ALA A 31 -6.04 5.41 22.21
N TYR A 32 -5.27 4.65 21.44
CA TYR A 32 -4.90 5.04 20.07
C TYR A 32 -5.20 3.87 19.14
N PRO A 33 -5.91 4.07 18.00
CA PRO A 33 -5.88 3.05 16.96
C PRO A 33 -4.40 2.80 16.63
N PRO A 34 -3.96 1.53 16.54
CA PRO A 34 -2.58 1.25 16.20
C PRO A 34 -2.24 1.99 14.91
N PRO A 35 -1.11 2.72 14.84
CA PRO A 35 -0.74 3.41 13.63
C PRO A 35 -0.64 2.37 12.51
N SER A 36 -1.38 2.59 11.41
CA SER A 36 -1.23 1.75 10.23
C SER A 36 0.24 1.75 9.83
N PRO A 37 0.86 0.57 9.57
CA PRO A 37 2.27 0.52 9.23
C PRO A 37 2.54 1.44 8.03
N PRO A 38 3.69 2.14 8.03
CA PRO A 38 4.04 3.03 6.93
C PRO A 38 4.11 2.27 5.62
N LEU A 39 3.88 2.95 4.50
CA LEU A 39 3.94 2.35 3.17
C LEU A 39 5.34 2.51 2.59
N ALA A 40 6.04 1.40 2.37
CA ALA A 40 7.33 1.38 1.69
C ALA A 40 7.11 1.45 0.19
N ILE A 41 7.44 2.60 -0.41
CA ILE A 41 7.31 2.81 -1.85
C ILE A 41 8.45 2.09 -2.56
N ILE A 42 8.15 0.91 -3.09
CA ILE A 42 9.11 0.07 -3.82
C ILE A 42 9.26 0.51 -5.28
N ALA A 43 8.26 1.21 -5.82
CA ALA A 43 8.30 1.82 -7.14
C ALA A 43 7.35 3.02 -7.19
N GLU A 44 7.80 4.11 -7.83
CA GLU A 44 6.98 5.31 -8.01
C GLU A 44 6.03 5.22 -9.20
N SER A 45 6.29 4.26 -10.09
CA SER A 45 5.41 3.92 -11.20
C SER A 45 5.56 2.43 -11.54
N PRO A 46 4.47 1.75 -11.92
CA PRO A 46 4.57 0.38 -12.39
C PRO A 46 5.26 0.36 -13.76
N TYR A 47 6.16 -0.62 -13.95
CA TYR A 47 6.78 -0.90 -15.24
C TYR A 47 5.75 -1.39 -16.26
N SER A 48 4.84 -2.26 -15.82
CA SER A 48 3.70 -2.71 -16.62
C SER A 48 2.52 -3.08 -15.73
N VAL A 49 1.33 -3.13 -16.34
CA VAL A 49 0.06 -3.39 -15.66
C VAL A 49 -0.56 -4.63 -16.30
N ALA A 50 -1.17 -5.51 -15.50
CA ALA A 50 -1.90 -6.66 -16.02
C ALA A 50 -3.07 -6.23 -16.93
N LYS A 51 -3.36 -7.05 -17.95
CA LYS A 51 -4.49 -6.82 -18.87
C LYS A 51 -5.84 -7.19 -18.27
N TYR A 52 -5.84 -7.95 -17.18
CA TYR A 52 -7.04 -8.36 -16.46
C TYR A 52 -7.13 -7.61 -15.13
N SER A 53 -8.37 -7.37 -14.71
CA SER A 53 -8.70 -6.68 -13.47
C SER A 53 -9.36 -7.63 -12.47
N ALA A 54 -9.23 -7.30 -11.19
CA ALA A 54 -9.90 -7.95 -10.08
C ALA A 54 -10.66 -6.91 -9.27
N ASN A 55 -11.69 -7.35 -8.54
CA ASN A 55 -12.29 -6.54 -7.48
C ASN A 55 -11.34 -6.58 -6.28
N VAL A 56 -10.70 -5.45 -6.00
CA VAL A 56 -9.77 -5.30 -4.88
C VAL A 56 -10.37 -4.38 -3.80
N PRO A 57 -10.05 -4.60 -2.52
CA PRO A 57 -10.42 -3.68 -1.44
C PRO A 57 -9.93 -2.26 -1.71
N LEU A 58 -10.80 -1.29 -1.48
CA LEU A 58 -10.49 0.14 -1.51
C LEU A 58 -10.40 0.66 -0.07
N LEU A 59 -9.22 1.12 0.33
CA LEU A 59 -8.93 1.68 1.63
C LEU A 59 -8.82 3.20 1.49
N MET A 60 -9.87 3.92 1.89
CA MET A 60 -9.82 5.38 2.00
C MET A 60 -9.11 5.73 3.32
N VAL A 61 -8.02 6.48 3.22
CA VAL A 61 -7.19 6.86 4.37
C VAL A 61 -6.99 8.37 4.34
N ASP A 62 -6.97 9.01 5.50
CA ASP A 62 -6.61 10.42 5.59
C ASP A 62 -5.19 10.62 5.04
N ARG A 63 -5.05 11.55 4.09
CA ARG A 63 -3.75 11.92 3.55
C ARG A 63 -2.75 12.29 4.65
N ASN A 64 -3.18 12.91 5.74
CA ASN A 64 -2.30 13.35 6.84
C ASN A 64 -1.86 12.21 7.76
N SER A 65 -2.60 11.11 7.82
CA SER A 65 -2.23 9.93 8.61
C SER A 65 -1.32 8.96 7.84
N LEU A 66 -1.15 9.18 6.53
CA LEU A 66 -0.50 8.24 5.62
C LEU A 66 1.01 8.50 5.57
N THR A 67 1.77 7.67 6.29
CA THR A 67 3.24 7.73 6.27
C THR A 67 3.79 6.92 5.10
N MET A 68 4.56 7.55 4.21
CA MET A 68 5.24 6.89 3.09
C MET A 68 6.75 6.94 3.25
N ILE A 69 7.41 5.80 3.07
CA ILE A 69 8.87 5.69 3.05
C ILE A 69 9.29 5.52 1.60
N ARG A 70 9.99 6.52 1.05
CA ARG A 70 10.57 6.46 -0.31
C ARG A 70 12.01 5.99 -0.23
N ASN A 71 12.50 5.39 -1.32
CA ASN A 71 13.86 4.86 -1.42
C ASN A 71 14.19 3.86 -0.30
N ALA A 72 13.20 3.05 0.07
CA ALA A 72 13.37 2.02 1.08
C ALA A 72 14.22 0.86 0.53
N GLU A 73 15.34 0.55 1.19
CA GLU A 73 16.07 -0.70 0.92
C GLU A 73 15.39 -1.83 1.71
N ILE A 74 14.67 -2.72 1.03
CA ILE A 74 14.11 -3.92 1.65
C ILE A 74 15.26 -4.84 2.08
N SER A 75 15.40 -5.05 3.39
CA SER A 75 16.39 -5.97 3.97
C SER A 75 15.81 -7.37 4.20
N SER A 76 14.54 -7.46 4.53
CA SER A 76 13.83 -8.72 4.80
C SER A 76 12.34 -8.60 4.52
N ILE A 77 11.71 -9.74 4.22
CA ILE A 77 10.28 -9.87 3.93
C ILE A 77 9.68 -10.76 5.02
N SER A 78 8.56 -10.34 5.61
CA SER A 78 7.85 -11.16 6.58
C SER A 78 7.24 -12.38 5.88
N PRO A 79 7.40 -13.60 6.43
CA PRO A 79 6.82 -14.81 5.84
C PRO A 79 5.32 -14.94 6.09
N THR A 80 4.78 -14.23 7.08
CA THR A 80 3.41 -14.40 7.59
C THR A 80 2.55 -13.15 7.41
N GLU A 81 3.17 -11.98 7.31
CA GLU A 81 2.47 -10.70 7.24
C GLU A 81 2.88 -9.95 5.97
N PRO A 82 2.01 -9.07 5.44
CA PRO A 82 2.32 -8.21 4.29
C PRO A 82 3.22 -7.04 4.71
N LEU A 83 4.33 -7.36 5.40
CA LEU A 83 5.30 -6.41 5.92
C LEU A 83 6.69 -6.72 5.37
N VAL A 84 7.43 -5.65 5.13
CA VAL A 84 8.84 -5.68 4.79
C VAL A 84 9.61 -4.88 5.83
N THR A 85 10.80 -5.35 6.18
CA THR A 85 11.74 -4.56 6.95
C THR A 85 12.52 -3.69 5.96
N CYS A 86 12.41 -2.39 6.13
CA CYS A 86 13.08 -1.40 5.31
C CYS A 86 14.23 -0.77 6.07
N ARG A 87 15.39 -0.68 5.43
CA ARG A 87 16.51 0.13 5.89
C ARG A 87 16.46 1.49 5.21
N THR A 88 16.51 2.53 6.02
CA THR A 88 16.60 3.92 5.54
C THR A 88 18.07 4.39 5.51
N ASN A 89 18.35 5.50 4.81
CA ASN A 89 19.69 6.07 4.67
C ASN A 89 20.41 6.31 6.01
N ASN A 90 19.66 6.57 7.09
CA ASN A 90 20.18 6.78 8.44
C ASN A 90 20.47 5.47 9.19
N ARG A 91 20.47 4.32 8.50
CA ARG A 91 20.64 2.95 9.05
C ARG A 91 19.54 2.51 10.04
N TYR A 92 18.49 3.29 10.22
CA TYR A 92 17.31 2.85 10.97
C TYR A 92 16.51 1.85 10.15
N THR A 93 16.16 0.74 10.81
CA THR A 93 15.26 -0.29 10.30
C THR A 93 13.85 -0.03 10.80
N THR A 94 12.87 -0.13 9.91
CA THR A 94 11.45 0.02 10.24
C THR A 94 10.63 -0.99 9.45
N GLU A 95 9.51 -1.42 10.00
CA GLU A 95 8.58 -2.30 9.31
C GLU A 95 7.56 -1.47 8.55
N ALA A 96 7.26 -1.89 7.32
CA ALA A 96 6.40 -1.16 6.41
C ALA A 96 5.66 -2.11 5.49
N THR A 97 4.47 -1.72 5.04
CA THR A 97 3.76 -2.47 4.00
C THR A 97 4.33 -2.11 2.62
N PRO A 98 4.73 -3.08 1.79
CA PRO A 98 5.25 -2.79 0.46
C PRO A 98 4.15 -2.21 -0.43
N ALA A 99 4.47 -1.12 -1.12
CA ALA A 99 3.51 -0.36 -1.88
C ALA A 99 4.08 0.20 -3.18
N VAL A 100 3.24 0.20 -4.23
CA VAL A 100 3.56 0.80 -5.53
C VAL A 100 2.80 2.10 -5.65
N GLN A 101 3.47 3.21 -5.88
CA GLN A 101 2.75 4.44 -6.18
C GLN A 101 2.25 4.38 -7.63
N VAL A 102 0.97 4.70 -7.84
CA VAL A 102 0.37 4.72 -9.17
C VAL A 102 -0.21 6.10 -9.43
N VAL A 103 0.31 6.76 -10.45
CA VAL A 103 -0.27 8.02 -10.94
C VAL A 103 -1.36 7.69 -11.94
N LEU A 104 -2.59 8.00 -11.58
CA LEU A 104 -3.74 7.78 -12.46
C LEU A 104 -3.74 8.80 -13.60
N LYS A 105 -3.87 8.32 -14.85
CA LYS A 105 -3.99 9.18 -16.05
C LYS A 105 -5.30 9.96 -16.09
N ARG A 106 -6.33 9.43 -15.43
CA ARG A 106 -7.65 10.06 -15.28
C ARG A 106 -8.01 10.03 -13.78
N PRO A 107 -8.67 11.06 -13.27
CA PRO A 107 -9.14 11.06 -11.89
C PRO A 107 -10.09 9.90 -11.67
N MET A 108 -10.08 9.38 -10.45
CA MET A 108 -11.00 8.37 -9.97
C MET A 108 -11.91 9.01 -8.94
N TYR A 109 -13.20 8.75 -9.06
CA TYR A 109 -14.20 9.19 -8.09
C TYR A 109 -14.49 8.02 -7.18
N VAL A 110 -14.35 8.24 -5.87
CA VAL A 110 -14.67 7.27 -4.84
C VAL A 110 -15.75 7.85 -3.94
N THR A 111 -16.72 7.02 -3.57
CA THR A 111 -17.75 7.37 -2.60
C THR A 111 -17.42 6.73 -1.26
N PRO A 112 -17.76 7.34 -0.11
CA PRO A 112 -17.46 6.75 1.21
C PRO A 112 -17.98 5.32 1.42
N GLU A 113 -19.08 4.95 0.75
CA GLU A 113 -19.69 3.61 0.81
C GLU A 113 -19.02 2.59 -0.14
N GLN A 114 -18.04 3.03 -0.93
CA GLN A 114 -17.35 2.17 -1.88
C GLN A 114 -16.18 1.46 -1.19
N HIS A 115 -16.35 0.17 -0.92
CA HIS A 115 -15.33 -0.65 -0.25
C HIS A 115 -14.46 -1.48 -1.21
N THR A 116 -14.83 -1.53 -2.50
CA THR A 116 -14.08 -2.27 -3.53
C THR A 116 -14.01 -1.50 -4.83
N ILE A 117 -13.01 -1.83 -5.64
CA ILE A 117 -12.83 -1.25 -6.96
C ILE A 117 -12.28 -2.25 -7.96
N GLN A 118 -12.67 -2.09 -9.23
CA GLN A 118 -12.02 -2.78 -10.35
C GLN A 118 -10.64 -2.16 -10.57
N PHE A 119 -9.61 -2.95 -10.30
CA PHE A 119 -8.22 -2.54 -10.49
C PHE A 119 -7.44 -3.69 -11.14
N PRO A 120 -6.37 -3.41 -11.91
CA PRO A 120 -5.47 -4.45 -12.39
C PRO A 120 -5.07 -5.41 -11.28
N ALA A 121 -5.19 -6.71 -11.53
CA ALA A 121 -4.96 -7.72 -10.50
C ALA A 121 -3.46 -7.88 -10.15
N GLU A 122 -2.57 -7.45 -11.04
CA GLU A 122 -1.13 -7.53 -10.87
C GLU A 122 -0.44 -6.31 -11.51
N LEU A 123 0.64 -5.85 -10.89
CA LEU A 123 1.56 -4.85 -11.42
C LEU A 123 2.96 -5.43 -11.52
N SER A 124 3.70 -5.11 -12.58
CA SER A 124 5.14 -5.37 -12.61
C SER A 124 5.91 -4.12 -12.22
N VAL A 125 6.95 -4.28 -11.40
CA VAL A 125 7.88 -3.21 -11.01
C VAL A 125 9.31 -3.59 -11.33
N LEU A 126 10.18 -2.59 -11.48
CA LEU A 126 11.62 -2.76 -11.51
C LEU A 126 12.18 -2.41 -10.14
N TYR A 127 12.82 -3.37 -9.47
CA TYR A 127 13.45 -3.17 -8.18
C TYR A 127 14.78 -3.92 -8.15
N GLY A 128 15.87 -3.25 -7.76
CA GLY A 128 17.21 -3.84 -7.75
C GLY A 128 17.68 -4.36 -9.11
N GLY A 129 17.20 -3.78 -10.22
CA GLY A 129 17.52 -4.22 -11.58
C GLY A 129 16.73 -5.45 -12.07
N LEU A 130 15.87 -6.03 -11.23
CA LEU A 130 15.01 -7.16 -11.58
C LEU A 130 13.57 -6.71 -11.81
N ARG A 131 12.89 -7.39 -12.75
CA ARG A 131 11.45 -7.23 -12.96
C ARG A 131 10.69 -8.21 -12.08
N MET A 132 9.80 -7.69 -11.25
CA MET A 132 8.98 -8.50 -10.34
C MET A 132 7.50 -8.23 -10.59
N GLY A 133 6.71 -9.31 -10.65
CA GLY A 133 5.24 -9.24 -10.66
C GLY A 133 4.70 -9.20 -9.24
N LEU A 134 3.76 -8.29 -8.99
CA LEU A 134 3.18 -8.04 -7.67
C LEU A 134 1.65 -8.09 -7.77
N PRO A 135 0.99 -9.08 -7.16
CA PRO A 135 -0.46 -9.11 -7.07
C PRO A 135 -0.95 -7.91 -6.27
N VAL A 136 -2.08 -7.33 -6.69
CA VAL A 136 -2.65 -6.17 -6.00
C VAL A 136 -3.57 -6.66 -4.88
N GLY A 137 -3.17 -6.41 -3.63
CA GLY A 137 -3.95 -6.80 -2.46
C GLY A 137 -4.97 -5.74 -2.01
N ALA A 138 -4.66 -4.45 -2.18
CA ALA A 138 -5.58 -3.35 -1.88
C ALA A 138 -5.20 -2.07 -2.65
N VAL A 139 -6.16 -1.16 -2.79
CA VAL A 139 -5.92 0.20 -3.29
C VAL A 139 -6.06 1.17 -2.12
N VAL A 140 -4.99 1.90 -1.79
CA VAL A 140 -5.07 2.98 -0.78
C VAL A 140 -5.30 4.31 -1.48
N ALA A 141 -6.43 4.92 -1.15
CA ALA A 141 -6.90 6.17 -1.67
C ALA A 141 -6.73 7.26 -0.60
N PRO A 142 -5.65 8.08 -0.64
CA PRO A 142 -5.52 9.24 0.24
C PRO A 142 -6.59 10.29 -0.08
N VAL A 143 -7.54 10.46 0.82
CA VAL A 143 -8.60 11.48 0.70
C VAL A 143 -8.20 12.74 1.48
N PRO A 144 -8.39 13.94 0.92
CA PRO A 144 -8.29 15.17 1.70
C PRO A 144 -9.47 15.22 2.69
N HIS A 145 -9.19 15.58 3.94
CA HIS A 145 -10.22 15.94 4.91
C HIS A 145 -10.89 17.27 4.55
#